data_AF-A0A0K2H3N5-F1
#
_entry.id   AF-A0A0K2H3N5-F1
#
_cell.length_a   1.000
_cell.length_b   1.000
_cell.length_c   1.000
_cell.angle_alpha   90.00
_cell.angle_beta   90.00
_cell.angle_gamma   90.00
#
_symmetry.space_group_name_H-M   'P 1'
#
loop_
_entity.id
_entity.type
_entity.pdbx_description
1 polymer ?
#
loop_
_entity_poly.entity_id
_entity_poly.type
_entity_poly.pdbx_seq_one_letter_code
_entity_poly.pdbx_strand_id
1 'polypeptide(L)'
;MAFEFVPAWDARTQFTCEIPTKDGKSKTFSVPRMEFIDDETYATFAKWFKDNPDDKLLEDGRRPVSEAFDFFITELGIDDAQWFVDNLVFGEKVQLWNEWNRLTDVPLGES
;
A
#
# COMPACT_ATOMS: atom_id res chain seq x y z
N MET A 1 -13.69 -0.33 30.89
CA MET A 1 -14.29 -0.15 29.55
C MET A 1 -14.47 -1.52 28.94
N ALA A 2 -15.56 -1.76 28.21
CA ALA A 2 -15.70 -2.99 27.44
C ALA A 2 -14.80 -2.93 26.20
N PHE A 3 -14.23 -4.07 25.80
CA PHE A 3 -13.45 -4.18 24.57
C PHE A 3 -14.33 -3.89 23.35
N GLU A 4 -13.89 -3.00 22.47
CA GLU A 4 -14.56 -2.71 21.20
C GLU A 4 -13.77 -3.35 20.06
N PHE A 5 -14.41 -4.27 19.35
CA PHE A 5 -13.82 -4.93 18.18
C PHE A 5 -13.86 -3.99 16.97
N VAL A 6 -12.71 -3.76 16.32
CA VAL A 6 -12.62 -2.97 15.08
C VAL A 6 -12.60 -3.92 13.88
N PRO A 7 -13.66 -3.99 13.08
CA PRO A 7 -13.71 -4.87 11.92
C PRO A 7 -12.89 -4.30 10.74
N ALA A 8 -12.41 -5.17 9.85
CA ALA A 8 -11.57 -4.79 8.70
C ALA A 8 -12.22 -3.78 7.74
N TRP A 9 -13.55 -3.69 7.71
CA TRP A 9 -14.31 -2.72 6.90
C TRP A 9 -14.49 -1.35 7.57
N ASP A 10 -14.05 -1.17 8.83
CA ASP A 10 -14.16 0.09 9.55
C ASP A 10 -13.20 1.14 8.96
N ALA A 11 -13.63 2.39 8.83
CA ALA A 11 -12.79 3.45 8.25
C ALA A 11 -11.46 3.65 9.00
N ARG A 12 -11.39 3.30 10.30
CA ARG A 12 -10.16 3.36 11.10
C ARG A 12 -9.08 2.39 10.61
N THR A 13 -9.44 1.33 9.90
CA THR A 13 -8.52 0.32 9.36
C THR A 13 -7.93 0.73 8.02
N GLN A 14 -8.32 1.89 7.48
CA GLN A 14 -7.85 2.38 6.20
C GLN A 14 -6.70 3.39 6.37
N PHE A 15 -5.74 3.35 5.47
CA PHE A 15 -4.85 4.46 5.17
C PHE A 15 -5.48 5.28 4.04
N THR A 16 -5.74 6.57 4.28
CA THR A 16 -6.34 7.46 3.27
C THR A 16 -5.56 8.76 3.17
N CYS A 17 -5.22 9.17 1.95
CA CYS A 17 -4.61 10.46 1.67
C CYS A 17 -5.11 11.07 0.36
N GLU A 18 -5.09 12.40 0.28
CA GLU A 18 -5.38 13.13 -0.97
C GLU A 18 -4.09 13.39 -1.75
N ILE A 19 -4.07 12.95 -3.00
CA ILE A 19 -2.98 13.18 -3.94
C ILE A 19 -3.36 14.32 -4.88
N PRO A 20 -2.66 15.47 -4.85
CA PRO A 20 -2.93 16.56 -5.77
C PRO A 20 -2.52 16.19 -7.20
N THR A 21 -3.35 16.54 -8.18
CA THR A 21 -3.11 16.26 -9.60
C THR A 21 -2.76 17.56 -10.35
N LYS A 22 -2.10 17.43 -11.50
CA LYS A 22 -1.64 18.58 -12.30
C LYS A 22 -2.78 19.47 -12.81
N ASP A 23 -3.99 18.93 -12.97
CA ASP A 23 -5.20 19.67 -13.34
C ASP A 23 -5.87 20.37 -12.16
N GLY A 24 -5.21 20.41 -10.99
CA GLY A 24 -5.70 21.11 -9.79
C GLY A 24 -6.82 20.37 -9.06
N LYS A 25 -7.04 19.09 -9.36
CA LYS A 25 -7.95 18.21 -8.64
C LYS A 25 -7.18 17.39 -7.61
N SER A 26 -7.90 16.63 -6.79
CA SER A 26 -7.33 15.60 -5.93
C SER A 26 -7.84 14.22 -6.33
N LYS A 27 -6.98 13.21 -6.17
CA LYS A 27 -7.34 11.80 -6.18
C LYS A 27 -7.20 11.27 -4.77
N THR A 28 -8.24 10.61 -4.26
CA THR A 28 -8.17 9.95 -2.96
C THR A 28 -7.50 8.60 -3.13
N PHE A 29 -6.37 8.40 -2.46
CA PHE A 29 -5.76 7.09 -2.30
C PHE A 29 -6.27 6.51 -0.98
N SER A 30 -6.95 5.37 -1.04
CA SER A 30 -7.51 4.69 0.12
C SER A 30 -7.23 3.20 0.01
N VAL A 31 -6.50 2.66 0.98
CA VAL A 31 -6.12 1.25 1.04
C VAL A 31 -6.27 0.75 2.49
N PRO A 32 -6.51 -0.56 2.71
CA PRO A 32 -6.43 -1.12 4.05
C PRO A 32 -5.02 -0.90 4.62
N ARG A 33 -4.92 -0.67 5.93
CA ARG A 33 -3.63 -0.79 6.63
C ARG A 33 -3.16 -2.23 6.52
N MET A 34 -1.85 -2.43 6.44
CA MET A 34 -1.18 -3.73 6.33
C MET A 34 -1.72 -4.79 7.31
N GLU A 35 -2.01 -4.45 8.57
CA GLU A 35 -2.51 -5.41 9.57
C GLU A 35 -3.97 -5.86 9.33
N PHE A 36 -4.68 -5.20 8.42
CA PHE A 36 -6.05 -5.53 8.01
C PHE A 36 -6.14 -6.07 6.58
N ILE A 37 -5.00 -6.31 5.91
CA ILE A 37 -4.95 -7.03 4.64
C ILE A 37 -5.19 -8.52 4.92
N ASP A 38 -6.01 -9.18 4.11
CA ASP A 38 -6.29 -10.59 4.29
C ASP A 38 -5.07 -11.47 3.93
N ASP A 39 -5.03 -12.65 4.54
CA ASP A 39 -3.91 -13.59 4.40
C ASP A 39 -3.69 -14.04 2.94
N GLU A 40 -4.73 -14.08 2.10
CA GLU A 40 -4.63 -14.51 0.70
C GLU A 40 -3.88 -13.47 -0.14
N THR A 41 -4.27 -12.20 -0.04
CA THR A 41 -3.57 -11.10 -0.71
C THR A 41 -2.14 -10.96 -0.19
N TYR A 42 -1.94 -11.07 1.12
CA TYR A 42 -0.59 -11.01 1.69
C TYR A 42 0.29 -12.18 1.24
N ALA A 43 -0.26 -13.41 1.19
CA ALA A 43 0.47 -14.58 0.69
C ALA A 43 0.84 -14.43 -0.80
N THR A 44 -0.05 -13.85 -1.60
CA THR A 44 0.23 -13.55 -3.01
C THR A 44 1.38 -12.56 -3.17
N PHE A 45 1.38 -11.49 -2.38
CA PHE A 45 2.49 -10.53 -2.33
C PHE A 45 3.81 -11.17 -1.88
N ALA A 46 3.78 -11.95 -0.81
CA ALA A 46 4.98 -12.63 -0.29
C ALA A 46 5.57 -13.62 -1.32
N LYS A 47 4.71 -14.30 -2.09
CA LYS A 47 5.14 -15.17 -3.19
C LYS A 47 5.78 -14.36 -4.32
N TRP A 48 5.14 -13.27 -4.75
CA TRP A 48 5.70 -12.39 -5.78
C TRP A 48 7.07 -11.85 -5.38
N PHE A 49 7.23 -11.42 -4.13
CA PHE A 49 8.50 -10.90 -3.62
C PHE A 49 9.61 -11.96 -3.62
N LYS A 50 9.29 -13.22 -3.28
CA LYS A 50 10.22 -14.35 -3.39
C LYS A 50 10.66 -14.62 -4.84
N ASP A 51 9.76 -14.47 -5.80
CA ASP A 51 10.03 -14.69 -7.22
C ASP A 51 10.76 -13.49 -7.87
N ASN A 52 10.74 -12.32 -7.21
CA ASN A 52 11.30 -11.05 -7.68
C ASN A 52 12.12 -10.36 -6.57
N PRO A 53 13.22 -10.97 -6.11
CA PRO A 53 14.07 -10.33 -5.11
C PRO A 53 14.67 -9.01 -5.64
N ASP A 54 14.95 -8.08 -4.73
CA ASP A 54 15.46 -6.74 -5.05
C ASP A 54 16.65 -6.77 -6.02
N ASP A 55 17.63 -7.65 -5.79
CA ASP A 55 18.82 -7.77 -6.65
C ASP A 55 18.44 -8.08 -8.10
N LYS A 56 17.52 -9.01 -8.32
CA LYS A 56 17.03 -9.38 -9.66
C LYS A 56 16.31 -8.21 -10.32
N LEU A 57 15.45 -7.51 -9.58
CA LEU A 57 14.74 -6.34 -10.10
C LEU A 57 15.72 -5.22 -10.48
N LEU A 58 16.76 -5.00 -9.68
CA LEU A 58 17.79 -4.01 -9.97
C LEU A 58 18.63 -4.40 -11.20
N GLU A 59 18.98 -5.68 -11.36
CA GLU A 59 19.65 -6.20 -12.57
C GLU A 59 18.80 -5.99 -13.83
N ASP A 60 17.48 -6.13 -13.72
CA ASP A 60 16.51 -5.85 -14.79
C ASP A 60 16.26 -4.35 -15.03
N GLY A 61 16.97 -3.46 -14.30
CA GLY A 61 16.83 -2.01 -14.41
C GLY A 61 15.55 -1.44 -13.80
N ARG A 62 14.88 -2.21 -12.94
CA ARG A 62 13.63 -1.82 -12.26
C ARG A 62 13.93 -1.23 -10.89
N ARG A 63 12.89 -0.64 -10.28
CA ARG A 63 12.96 -0.06 -8.93
C ARG A 63 12.13 -0.89 -7.96
N PRO A 64 12.74 -1.67 -7.04
CA PRO A 64 12.02 -2.65 -6.23
C PRO A 64 10.79 -2.10 -5.50
N VAL A 65 10.92 -0.93 -4.86
CA VAL A 65 9.80 -0.29 -4.15
C VAL A 65 8.65 0.10 -5.09
N SER A 66 8.95 0.55 -6.33
CA SER A 66 7.90 0.86 -7.31
C SER A 66 7.15 -0.41 -7.71
N GLU A 67 7.88 -1.47 -8.02
CA GLU A 67 7.29 -2.74 -8.47
C GLU A 67 6.45 -3.37 -7.35
N ALA A 68 6.96 -3.33 -6.12
CA ALA A 68 6.24 -3.81 -4.95
C ALA A 68 4.97 -3.00 -4.69
N PHE A 69 5.05 -1.67 -4.76
CA PHE A 69 3.88 -0.80 -4.63
C PHE A 69 2.84 -1.13 -5.71
N ASP A 70 3.25 -1.14 -6.99
CA ASP A 70 2.36 -1.35 -8.13
C ASP A 70 1.68 -2.71 -8.11
N PHE A 71 2.44 -3.76 -7.78
CA PHE A 71 1.89 -5.10 -7.61
C PHE A 71 0.86 -5.10 -6.48
N PHE A 72 1.21 -4.55 -5.32
CA PHE A 72 0.39 -4.71 -4.13
C PHE A 72 -0.93 -3.94 -4.20
N ILE A 73 -0.94 -2.72 -4.76
CA ILE A 73 -2.19 -1.97 -4.98
C ILE A 73 -3.08 -2.63 -6.04
N THR A 74 -2.49 -3.35 -7.00
CA THR A 74 -3.24 -4.10 -8.01
C THR A 74 -3.93 -5.31 -7.37
N GLU A 75 -3.21 -6.06 -6.54
CA GLU A 75 -3.76 -7.22 -5.83
C GLU A 75 -4.83 -6.84 -4.79
N LEU A 76 -4.71 -5.67 -4.16
CA LEU A 76 -5.76 -5.13 -3.27
C LEU A 76 -7.04 -4.77 -4.02
N GLY A 77 -7.02 -4.70 -5.35
CA GLY A 77 -8.19 -4.38 -6.16
C GLY A 77 -8.78 -3.01 -5.86
N ILE A 78 -7.95 -2.04 -5.48
CA ILE A 78 -8.44 -0.71 -5.12
C ILE A 78 -9.01 0.02 -6.35
N ASP A 79 -10.06 0.80 -6.12
CA ASP A 79 -10.57 1.70 -7.16
C ASP A 79 -9.45 2.63 -7.64
N ASP A 80 -9.37 2.84 -8.95
CA ASP A 80 -8.32 3.63 -9.60
C ASP A 80 -6.87 3.10 -9.46
N ALA A 81 -6.64 1.84 -9.05
CA ALA A 81 -5.28 1.24 -8.95
C ALA A 81 -4.38 1.56 -10.16
N GLN A 82 -4.90 1.35 -11.37
CA GLN A 82 -4.18 1.61 -12.62
C GLN A 82 -3.76 3.09 -12.77
N TRP A 83 -4.59 4.03 -12.31
CA TRP A 83 -4.24 5.44 -12.35
C TRP A 83 -3.02 5.72 -11.48
N PHE A 84 -2.95 5.15 -10.27
CA PHE A 84 -1.80 5.31 -9.38
C PHE A 84 -0.53 4.69 -9.96
N VAL A 85 -0.63 3.52 -10.60
CA VAL A 85 0.50 2.87 -11.30
C VAL A 85 1.04 3.77 -12.42
N ASP A 86 0.16 4.32 -13.25
CA ASP A 86 0.55 5.04 -14.47
C ASP A 86 0.96 6.50 -14.25
N ASN A 87 0.43 7.15 -13.19
CA ASN A 87 0.57 8.60 -13.01
C ASN A 87 1.52 8.99 -11.89
N LEU A 88 1.77 8.11 -10.91
CA LEU A 88 2.72 8.41 -9.84
C LEU A 88 4.15 8.14 -10.28
N VAL A 89 5.04 9.08 -10.01
CA VAL A 89 6.47 8.86 -10.19
C VAL A 89 7.03 8.06 -9.01
N PHE A 90 8.22 7.47 -9.20
CA PHE A 90 8.88 6.67 -8.17
C PHE A 90 8.95 7.33 -6.80
N GLY A 91 9.28 8.63 -6.73
CA GLY A 91 9.39 9.34 -5.46
C GLY A 91 8.06 9.40 -4.70
N GLU A 92 6.94 9.54 -5.42
CA GLU A 92 5.60 9.57 -4.84
C GLU A 92 5.18 8.18 -4.36
N LYS A 93 5.46 7.13 -5.15
CA LYS A 93 5.24 5.73 -4.75
C LYS A 93 6.01 5.37 -3.49
N VAL A 94 7.28 5.79 -3.38
CA VAL A 94 8.10 5.59 -2.18
C VAL A 94 7.51 6.31 -0.97
N GLN A 95 7.04 7.55 -1.13
CA GLN A 95 6.42 8.30 -0.04
C GLN A 95 5.16 7.60 0.48
N LEU A 96 4.26 7.19 -0.42
CA LEU A 96 3.04 6.46 -0.05
C LEU A 96 3.37 5.13 0.60
N TRP A 97 4.30 4.36 0.02
CA TRP A 97 4.73 3.08 0.58
C TRP A 97 5.26 3.23 2.00
N ASN A 98 6.16 4.18 2.23
CA ASN A 98 6.74 4.41 3.55
C ASN A 98 5.70 4.90 4.55
N GLU A 99 4.81 5.82 4.16
CA GLU A 99 3.78 6.34 5.07
C GLU A 99 2.75 5.27 5.42
N TRP A 100 2.36 4.45 4.44
CA TRP A 100 1.46 3.32 4.66
C TRP A 100 2.07 2.30 5.64
N ASN A 101 3.33 1.93 5.46
CA ASN A 101 4.06 1.04 6.38
C ASN A 101 4.29 1.68 7.77
N ARG A 102 4.52 3.00 7.83
CA ARG A 102 4.72 3.72 9.10
C ARG A 102 3.45 3.68 9.96
N LEU A 103 2.28 3.80 9.34
CA LEU A 103 1.00 3.79 10.06
C LEU A 103 0.59 2.40 10.55
N THR A 104 1.22 1.35 10.03
CA THR A 104 1.04 -0.04 10.46
C THR A 104 2.01 -0.47 11.53
N ASP A 105 3.19 0.17 11.59
CA ASP A 105 4.19 0.00 12.66
C ASP A 105 3.91 0.88 13.90
N VAL A 106 2.70 1.46 13.98
CA VAL A 106 2.27 2.13 15.21
C VAL A 106 2.08 1.04 16.25
N PRO A 107 2.83 1.04 17.37
CA PRO A 107 2.67 0.04 18.41
C PRO A 107 1.20 0.09 18.85
N LEU A 108 0.48 -1.02 18.63
CA LEU A 108 -0.78 -1.27 19.30
C LEU A 108 -0.49 -1.07 20.78
N GLY A 109 -0.95 0.07 21.31
CA GLY A 109 -0.42 0.64 22.54
C GLY A 109 -0.27 -0.39 23.63
N GLU A 110 0.89 -0.40 24.29
CA GLU A 110 0.98 -0.91 25.65
C GLU A 110 -0.12 -0.18 26.46
N SER A 111 -1.13 -0.93 26.90
CA SER A 111 -2.11 -0.53 27.90
C SER A 111 -2.08 -1.53 29.04
#